data_AF-A0A357CR79-F1
#
_entry.id   AF-A0A357CR79-F1
#
_cell.length_a   1.000
_cell.length_b   1.000
_cell.length_c   1.000
_cell.angle_alpha   90.00
_cell.angle_beta   90.00
_cell.angle_gamma   90.00
#
_symmetry.space_group_name_H-M   'P 1'
#
loop_
_entity.id
_entity.type
_entity.pdbx_description
1 polymer ?
#
loop_
_entity_poly.entity_id
_entity_poly.type
_entity_poly.pdbx_seq_one_letter_code
_entity_poly.pdbx_strand_id
1 'polypeptide(L)'
;MEPVIAITCCYDKNRQPDQYTLAGAYCQAVKKAGGIPVLFPALARLERPFSSFSQGLLLSGGGDFDPAYFNEEPHPKLGTVDRERDHWE
;
A
#
# COMPACT_ATOMS: atom_id res chain seq x y z
N MET A 1 0.41 -2.00 -24.99
CA MET A 1 0.35 -3.01 -23.93
C MET A 1 -0.21 -2.30 -22.70
N GLU A 2 -1.23 -2.85 -22.03
CA GLU A 2 -1.75 -2.24 -20.78
C GLU A 2 -0.67 -2.40 -19.69
N PRO A 3 -0.16 -1.32 -19.07
CA PRO A 3 0.87 -1.44 -18.03
C PRO A 3 0.28 -2.06 -16.75
N VAL A 4 1.02 -2.99 -16.15
CA VAL A 4 0.68 -3.55 -14.84
C VAL A 4 1.09 -2.54 -13.76
N ILE A 5 0.11 -2.07 -13.00
CA ILE A 5 0.31 -1.13 -11.88
C ILE A 5 -0.01 -1.87 -10.59
N ALA A 6 1.02 -2.09 -9.78
CA ALA A 6 0.86 -2.66 -8.45
C ALA A 6 0.36 -1.57 -7.47
N ILE A 7 -0.56 -1.93 -6.58
CA ILE A 7 -1.21 -1.00 -5.65
C ILE A 7 -1.04 -1.54 -4.23
N THR A 8 -0.48 -0.73 -3.32
CA THR A 8 -0.33 -1.16 -1.92
C THR A 8 -1.68 -1.35 -1.24
N CYS A 9 -1.76 -2.30 -0.31
CA CYS A 9 -2.97 -2.59 0.46
C CYS A 9 -2.76 -2.29 1.95
N CYS A 10 -3.84 -1.92 2.65
CA CYS A 10 -3.84 -1.85 4.11
C CYS A 10 -3.99 -3.25 4.71
N TYR A 11 -3.35 -3.52 5.84
CA TYR A 11 -3.51 -4.76 6.60
C TYR A 11 -4.41 -4.56 7.83
N ASP A 12 -5.57 -5.21 7.85
CA ASP A 12 -6.48 -5.20 8.99
C ASP A 12 -6.27 -6.44 9.85
N LYS A 13 -5.31 -6.32 10.78
CA LYS A 13 -4.97 -7.35 11.79
C LYS A 13 -6.03 -7.53 12.88
N ASN A 14 -7.00 -6.64 12.99
CA ASN A 14 -8.02 -6.67 14.04
C ASN A 14 -9.27 -7.46 13.64
N ARG A 15 -9.39 -7.83 12.36
CA ARG A 15 -10.46 -8.67 11.85
C ARG A 15 -10.09 -10.15 11.92
N GLN A 16 -11.10 -11.03 12.05
CA GLN A 16 -10.93 -12.48 11.95
C GLN A 16 -11.83 -13.08 10.85
N PRO A 17 -11.26 -13.76 9.83
CA PRO A 17 -9.82 -13.81 9.54
C PRO A 17 -9.27 -12.40 9.25
N ASP A 18 -7.96 -12.25 9.42
CA ASP A 18 -7.26 -11.03 9.02
C ASP A 18 -7.38 -10.83 7.52
N GLN A 19 -7.22 -9.58 7.06
CA GLN A 19 -7.43 -9.27 5.65
C GLN A 19 -6.56 -8.12 5.16
N TYR A 20 -6.16 -8.22 3.90
CA TYR A 20 -5.67 -7.07 3.14
C TYR A 20 -6.85 -6.37 2.47
N THR A 21 -6.90 -5.04 2.60
CA THR A 21 -7.99 -4.22 2.08
C THR A 21 -7.48 -3.07 1.22
N LEU A 22 -8.29 -2.69 0.24
CA LEU A 22 -8.02 -1.56 -0.63
C LEU A 22 -9.35 -0.93 -1.05
N ALA A 23 -9.44 0.40 -1.01
CA ALA A 23 -10.60 1.09 -1.55
C ALA A 23 -10.68 0.86 -3.08
N GLY A 24 -11.82 0.37 -3.57
CA GLY A 24 -11.99 0.03 -4.99
C GLY A 24 -11.75 1.19 -5.96
N ALA A 25 -11.81 2.44 -5.48
CA ALA A 25 -11.48 3.63 -6.26
C ALA A 25 -10.06 3.59 -6.86
N TYR A 26 -9.08 2.99 -6.17
CA TYR A 26 -7.72 2.85 -6.69
C TYR A 26 -7.69 1.94 -7.93
N CYS A 27 -8.32 0.77 -7.85
CA CYS A 27 -8.42 -0.15 -8.99
C CYS A 27 -9.17 0.49 -10.17
N GLN A 28 -10.26 1.21 -9.88
CA GLN A 28 -11.02 1.91 -10.91
C GLN A 28 -10.21 3.03 -11.57
N ALA A 29 -9.42 3.78 -10.81
CA ALA A 29 -8.55 4.84 -11.34
C ALA A 29 -7.49 4.27 -12.29
N VAL A 30 -6.81 3.20 -11.89
CA VAL A 30 -5.83 2.51 -12.74
C VAL A 30 -6.49 1.98 -14.03
N LYS A 31 -7.66 1.35 -13.92
CA LYS A 31 -8.34 0.82 -15.12
C LYS A 31 -8.80 1.93 -16.07
N LYS A 32 -9.31 3.04 -15.53
CA LYS A 32 -9.69 4.23 -16.33
C LYS A 32 -8.48 4.86 -17.05
N ALA A 33 -7.29 4.76 -16.47
CA ALA A 33 -6.05 5.20 -17.08
C ALA A 33 -5.45 4.20 -18.10
N GLY A 34 -6.11 3.05 -18.33
CA GLY A 34 -5.66 2.03 -19.28
C GLY A 34 -4.63 1.04 -18.73
N GLY A 35 -4.46 0.96 -17.40
CA GLY A 35 -3.58 0.00 -16.73
C GLY A 35 -4.31 -1.24 -16.21
N ILE A 36 -3.52 -2.25 -15.81
CA ILE A 36 -3.98 -3.46 -15.12
C ILE A 36 -3.67 -3.28 -13.61
N PRO A 37 -4.69 -3.14 -12.75
CA PRO A 37 -4.46 -3.04 -11.31
C PRO A 37 -4.12 -4.40 -10.71
N VAL A 38 -3.06 -4.47 -9.91
CA VAL A 38 -2.68 -5.65 -9.11
C VAL A 38 -2.56 -5.24 -7.65
N LEU A 39 -3.33 -5.90 -6.77
CA LEU A 39 -3.22 -5.68 -5.33
C LEU A 39 -1.90 -6.28 -4.85
N PHE A 40 -1.11 -5.47 -4.16
CA PHE A 40 0.22 -5.83 -3.71
C PHE A 40 0.32 -5.55 -2.20
N PRO A 41 0.38 -6.59 -1.34
CA PRO A 41 0.58 -6.39 0.09
C PRO A 41 1.98 -5.81 0.34
N ALA A 42 2.11 -4.85 1.25
CA ALA A 42 3.39 -4.29 1.66
C ALA A 42 4.16 -5.33 2.49
N LEU A 43 4.93 -6.17 1.81
CA LEU A 43 5.71 -7.25 2.42
C LEU A 43 7.18 -6.84 2.50
N ALA A 44 7.79 -6.98 3.68
CA ALA A 44 9.12 -6.48 4.03
C ALA A 44 10.29 -6.97 3.14
N ARG A 45 10.08 -7.91 2.21
CA ARG A 45 11.13 -8.33 1.26
C ARG A 45 10.57 -8.95 -0.02
N LEU A 46 11.05 -8.45 -1.15
CA LEU A 46 10.92 -9.10 -2.44
C LEU A 46 12.22 -9.83 -2.79
N GLU A 47 12.13 -11.10 -3.20
CA GLU A 47 13.29 -11.86 -3.69
C GLU A 47 13.71 -11.46 -5.11
N ARG A 48 12.84 -10.73 -5.83
CA ARG A 48 13.06 -10.26 -7.20
C ARG A 48 12.83 -8.76 -7.28
N PRO A 49 13.48 -8.04 -8.22
CA PRO A 49 13.24 -6.62 -8.42
C PRO A 49 11.76 -6.33 -8.68
N PHE A 50 11.23 -5.24 -8.11
CA PHE A 50 9.83 -4.84 -8.31
C PHE A 50 9.44 -4.70 -9.80
N SER A 51 10.40 -4.22 -10.60
CA SER A 51 10.29 -4.07 -12.06
C SER A 51 10.12 -5.39 -12.81
N SER A 52 10.37 -6.54 -12.20
CA SER A 52 10.18 -7.84 -12.86
C SER A 52 8.71 -8.24 -12.99
N PHE A 53 7.80 -7.59 -12.27
CA PHE A 53 6.37 -7.94 -12.28
C PHE A 53 5.42 -6.75 -12.50
N SER A 54 5.89 -5.51 -12.39
CA SER A 54 5.07 -4.33 -12.65
C SER A 54 5.85 -3.25 -13.41
N GLN A 55 5.10 -2.37 -14.08
CA GLN A 55 5.64 -1.19 -14.77
C GLN A 55 5.40 0.09 -13.97
N GLY A 56 4.75 -0.01 -12.80
CA GLY A 56 4.51 1.10 -11.91
C GLY A 56 3.97 0.64 -10.56
N LEU A 57 4.15 1.51 -9.56
CA LEU A 57 3.66 1.36 -8.20
C LEU A 57 2.73 2.54 -7.89
N LEU A 58 1.57 2.25 -7.32
CA LEU A 58 0.64 3.21 -6.76
C LEU A 58 0.55 2.97 -5.25
N LEU A 59 1.05 3.92 -4.47
CA LEU A 59 0.87 3.91 -3.02
C LEU A 59 -0.57 4.36 -2.72
N SER A 60 -1.37 3.46 -2.15
CA SER A 60 -2.75 3.77 -1.81
C SER A 60 -2.81 4.65 -0.56
N GLY A 61 -3.98 5.19 -0.24
CA GLY A 61 -4.21 5.87 1.03
C GLY A 61 -4.35 4.86 2.17
N GLY A 62 -4.54 5.34 3.39
CA GLY A 62 -4.69 4.48 4.54
C GLY A 62 -4.69 5.27 5.84
N GLY A 63 -3.98 4.72 6.82
CA GLY A 63 -3.72 5.39 8.08
C GLY A 63 -2.71 6.55 7.94
N ASP A 64 -2.31 7.08 9.08
CA ASP A 64 -1.24 8.06 9.16
C ASP A 64 0.12 7.33 9.13
N PHE A 65 1.14 8.01 8.59
CA PHE A 65 2.50 7.50 8.54
C PHE A 65 3.17 7.61 9.92
N ASP A 66 4.03 6.65 10.29
CA ASP A 66 4.73 6.68 11.58
C ASP A 66 5.63 7.94 11.68
N PRO A 67 5.36 8.87 12.61
CA PRO A 67 6.14 10.10 12.76
C PRO A 67 7.61 9.84 13.16
N ALA A 68 7.94 8.63 13.65
CA ALA A 68 9.31 8.24 13.94
C ALA A 68 10.24 8.32 12.71
N TYR A 69 9.73 8.13 11.50
CA TYR A 69 10.51 8.29 10.26
C TYR A 69 10.94 9.75 10.01
N PHE A 70 10.27 10.70 10.65
CA PHE A 70 10.58 12.13 10.59
C PHE A 70 11.27 12.64 11.86
N ASN A 71 11.62 11.76 12.81
CA ASN A 71 12.10 12.10 14.15
C ASN A 71 11.11 12.97 14.96
N GLU A 72 9.80 12.74 14.77
CA GLU A 72 8.74 13.45 15.48
C GLU A 72 8.05 12.54 16.50
N GLU A 73 7.54 13.15 17.57
CA GLU A 73 6.70 12.45 18.56
C GLU A 73 5.26 12.31 18.05
N PRO A 74 4.55 11.23 18.43
CA PRO A 74 3.18 11.01 18.00
C PRO A 74 2.24 12.12 18.49
N HIS A 75 1.55 12.76 17.55
CA HIS A 75 0.55 13.78 17.87
C HIS A 75 -0.68 13.15 18.57
N PRO A 76 -1.34 13.82 19.53
CA PRO A 76 -2.52 13.26 20.22
C PRO A 76 -3.71 12.90 19.32
N LYS A 77 -3.74 13.42 18.09
CA LYS A 77 -4.75 13.12 17.06
C LYS A 77 -4.24 12.18 15.96
N LEU A 78 -3.07 11.56 16.15
CA LEU A 78 -2.53 10.58 15.21
C LEU A 78 -3.53 9.44 15.04
N GLY A 79 -3.85 9.14 13.79
CA GLY A 79 -4.69 8.03 13.38
C GLY A 79 -4.00 6.69 13.55
N THR A 80 -4.52 5.69 12.85
CA THR A 80 -3.90 4.35 12.83
C THR A 80 -2.60 4.42 12.05
N VAL A 81 -1.54 3.82 12.59
CA VAL A 81 -0.23 3.68 11.94
C VAL A 81 0.00 2.20 11.59
N ASP A 82 0.51 1.95 10.39
CA ASP A 82 0.90 0.61 9.93
C ASP A 82 2.40 0.57 9.66
N ARG A 83 3.17 0.25 10.70
CA ARG A 83 4.64 0.27 10.66
C ARG A 83 5.26 -0.64 9.62
N GLU A 84 4.64 -1.79 9.33
CA GLU A 84 5.18 -2.72 8.34
C GLU A 84 5.01 -2.15 6.94
N ARG A 85 3.87 -1.51 6.69
CA ARG A 85 3.60 -0.78 5.46
C ARG A 85 4.50 0.46 5.32
N ASP A 86 4.59 1.29 6.36
CA ASP A 86 5.41 2.51 6.36
C ASP A 86 6.90 2.21 6.17
N HIS A 87 7.37 1.06 6.63
CA HIS A 87 8.75 0.61 6.39
C HIS A 87 9.02 0.22 4.93
N TRP A 88 7.97 -0.26 4.24
CA TRP A 88 8.08 -0.76 2.88
C TRP A 88 7.94 0.33 1.82
N GLU A 89 7.08 1.33 2.07
CA GLU A 89 6.79 2.47 1.18
C GLU A 89 7.92 3.51 1.18
#